data_AF-A0A093ZPA4-F1
#
_entry.id   AF-A0A093ZPA4-F1
#
_cell.length_a   1.000
_cell.length_b   1.000
_cell.length_c   1.000
_cell.angle_alpha   90.00
_cell.angle_beta   90.00
_cell.angle_gamma   90.00
#
_symmetry.space_group_name_H-M   'P 1'
#
loop_
_entity.id
_entity.type
_entity.pdbx_description
1 polymer ?
#
loop_
_entity_poly.entity_id
_entity_poly.type
_entity_poly.pdbx_seq_one_letter_code
_entity_poly.pdbx_strand_id
1 'polypeptide(L)'
;MALSERETGQLRAALQEAVVKCSERCLYQSSKWAAELLTSLPEEDAPEPEDSQMTEVLANGMPPIVVTGNLDPEESALEAKEINKYLLAKSFFDCREFDRCAAVFLPETMLSGILSTEPLNASQSPETSKGKGKARQSTPISRPPLSAKLPRLSQKSLFLALYAKFMSGEKTKDEDTEMVMGPHDSGKTINKNLVTISRYLEAWFQERTTETGEVMGSQGWLEYLYGMVLAKEKNEEEAMRLLIRSVHLYPMNWGCWLEMTSLISRVED
;
A
#
# COMPACT_ATOMS: atom_id res chain seq x y z
N MET A 1 26.02 -21.98 7.94
CA MET A 1 25.21 -23.14 8.38
C MET A 1 24.34 -23.52 7.20
N ALA A 2 24.32 -24.79 6.79
CA ALA A 2 23.35 -25.25 5.82
C ALA A 2 21.98 -25.32 6.49
N LEU A 3 20.93 -24.89 5.80
CA LEU A 3 19.55 -25.05 6.27
C LEU A 3 19.22 -26.55 6.31
N SER A 4 18.48 -26.99 7.32
CA SER A 4 17.90 -28.33 7.32
C SER A 4 16.86 -28.46 6.20
N GLU A 5 16.59 -29.69 5.77
CA GLU A 5 15.58 -29.99 4.74
C GLU A 5 14.20 -29.43 5.14
N ARG A 6 13.83 -29.54 6.42
CA ARG A 6 12.61 -28.96 6.97
C ARG A 6 12.59 -27.44 6.90
N GLU A 7 13.68 -26.76 7.24
CA GLU A 7 13.79 -25.29 7.15
C GLU A 7 13.76 -24.83 5.69
N THR A 8 14.35 -25.61 4.78
CA THR A 8 14.31 -25.34 3.33
C THR A 8 12.90 -25.47 2.79
N GLY A 9 12.15 -26.50 3.19
CA GLY A 9 10.74 -26.65 2.85
C GLY A 9 9.85 -25.54 3.41
N GLN A 10 10.09 -25.10 4.65
CA GLN A 10 9.39 -23.94 5.24
C GLN A 10 9.69 -22.64 4.50
N LEU A 11 10.96 -22.41 4.16
CA LEU A 11 11.38 -21.25 3.37
C LEU A 11 10.75 -21.27 1.98
N ARG A 12 10.71 -22.44 1.33
CA ARG A 12 10.07 -22.62 0.03
C ARG A 12 8.58 -22.24 0.08
N ALA A 13 7.85 -22.76 1.07
CA ALA A 13 6.44 -22.43 1.25
C ALA A 13 6.21 -20.92 1.52
N ALA A 14 7.04 -20.32 2.37
CA ALA A 14 6.95 -18.89 2.67
C ALA A 14 7.23 -18.01 1.43
N LEU A 15 8.20 -18.40 0.60
CA LEU A 15 8.53 -17.69 -0.64
C LEU A 15 7.43 -17.86 -1.70
N GLN A 16 6.87 -19.06 -1.84
CA GLN A 16 5.73 -19.30 -2.73
C GLN A 16 4.53 -18.43 -2.34
N GLU A 17 4.18 -18.41 -1.06
CA GLU A 17 3.13 -17.55 -0.54
C GLU A 17 3.44 -16.06 -0.80
N ALA A 18 4.71 -15.67 -0.63
CA ALA A 18 5.13 -14.29 -0.84
C ALA A 18 5.02 -13.81 -2.28
N VAL A 19 5.38 -14.66 -3.25
CA VAL A 19 5.20 -14.39 -4.68
C VAL A 19 3.72 -14.08 -4.96
N VAL A 20 2.81 -14.92 -4.44
CA VAL A 20 1.37 -14.73 -4.68
C VAL A 20 0.87 -13.46 -3.98
N LYS A 21 1.15 -13.27 -2.68
CA LYS A 21 0.66 -12.10 -1.93
C LYS A 21 1.18 -10.77 -2.49
N CYS A 22 2.43 -10.73 -2.95
CA CYS A 22 3.02 -9.54 -3.59
C CYS A 22 2.41 -9.28 -4.96
N SER A 23 2.23 -10.33 -5.79
CA SER A 23 1.66 -10.19 -7.14
C SER A 23 0.20 -9.75 -7.12
N GLU A 24 -0.61 -10.21 -6.16
CA GLU A 24 -1.96 -9.71 -5.92
C GLU A 24 -1.99 -8.22 -5.58
N ARG A 25 -0.94 -7.72 -4.92
CA ARG A 25 -0.83 -6.31 -4.54
C ARG A 25 -0.07 -5.48 -5.59
N CYS A 26 0.23 -6.07 -6.75
CA CYS A 26 0.98 -5.46 -7.85
C CYS A 26 2.38 -4.95 -7.43
N LEU A 27 2.96 -5.55 -6.39
CA LEU A 27 4.34 -5.30 -5.95
C LEU A 27 5.28 -6.22 -6.75
N TYR A 28 5.38 -5.96 -8.06
CA TYR A 28 6.07 -6.87 -8.99
C TYR A 28 7.54 -7.06 -8.66
N GLN A 29 8.23 -6.03 -8.16
CA GLN A 29 9.66 -6.16 -7.85
C GLN A 29 9.89 -7.06 -6.62
N SER A 30 9.09 -6.94 -5.57
CA SER A 30 9.13 -7.85 -4.41
C SER A 30 8.76 -9.28 -4.84
N SER A 31 7.74 -9.43 -5.68
CA SER A 31 7.33 -10.74 -6.23
C SER A 31 8.45 -11.37 -7.05
N LYS A 32 9.13 -10.58 -7.88
CA LYS A 32 10.23 -11.04 -8.71
C LYS A 32 11.41 -11.50 -7.86
N TRP A 33 11.80 -10.69 -6.87
CA TRP A 33 12.87 -11.06 -5.95
C TRP A 33 12.57 -12.36 -5.21
N ALA A 34 11.34 -12.53 -4.72
CA ALA A 34 10.93 -13.76 -4.06
C ALA A 34 10.95 -14.98 -5.00
N ALA A 35 10.54 -14.80 -6.26
CA ALA A 35 10.58 -15.86 -7.27
C ALA A 35 12.02 -16.24 -7.69
N GLU A 36 12.91 -15.25 -7.83
CA GLU A 36 14.33 -15.47 -8.11
C GLU A 36 14.98 -16.27 -6.96
N LEU A 37 14.71 -15.90 -5.71
CA LEU A 37 15.22 -16.62 -4.54
C LEU A 37 14.64 -18.04 -4.46
N LEU A 38 13.34 -18.21 -4.72
CA LEU A 38 12.69 -19.51 -4.75
C LEU A 38 13.31 -20.46 -5.78
N THR A 39 13.62 -19.96 -6.98
CA THR A 39 14.24 -20.74 -8.07
C THR A 39 15.68 -21.15 -7.76
N SER A 40 16.34 -20.43 -6.85
CA SER A 40 17.72 -20.77 -6.42
C SER A 40 17.79 -21.90 -5.39
N LEU A 41 16.65 -22.31 -4.80
CA LEU A 41 16.61 -23.41 -3.84
C LEU A 41 16.69 -24.76 -4.58
N PRO A 42 17.38 -25.77 -4.03
CA PRO A 42 17.39 -27.11 -4.61
C PRO A 42 15.96 -27.63 -4.77
N GLU A 43 15.66 -28.22 -5.92
CA GLU A 43 14.43 -28.98 -6.09
C GLU A 43 14.54 -30.25 -5.23
N GLU A 44 13.45 -30.64 -4.57
CA GLU A 44 13.39 -31.99 -4.01
C GLU A 44 13.38 -32.96 -5.19
N ASP A 45 14.30 -33.93 -5.21
CA ASP A 45 14.33 -34.97 -6.23
C ASP A 45 12.96 -35.64 -6.26
N ALA A 46 12.13 -35.22 -7.22
CA ALA A 46 10.89 -35.90 -7.50
C ALA A 46 11.28 -37.31 -7.97
N PRO A 47 10.73 -38.38 -7.36
CA PRO A 47 10.94 -39.71 -7.92
C PRO A 47 10.47 -39.66 -9.38
N GLU A 48 11.39 -39.95 -10.32
CA GLU A 48 11.04 -40.02 -11.74
C GLU A 48 9.81 -40.91 -11.88
N PRO A 49 8.75 -40.46 -12.58
CA PRO A 49 7.55 -41.27 -12.71
C PRO A 49 7.93 -42.52 -13.50
N GLU A 50 8.10 -43.64 -12.80
CA GLU A 50 8.22 -44.93 -13.43
C GLU A 50 6.96 -45.13 -14.28
N ASP A 51 7.23 -45.29 -15.57
CA ASP A 51 6.32 -45.41 -16.68
C ASP A 51 5.30 -46.55 -16.43
N SER A 52 4.14 -46.28 -15.83
CA SER A 52 2.96 -47.14 -15.91
C SER A 52 1.70 -46.58 -15.24
N GLN A 53 0.62 -46.65 -16.03
CA GLN A 53 -0.79 -46.49 -15.68
C GLN A 53 -1.30 -45.07 -15.45
N MET A 54 -2.20 -44.69 -16.36
CA MET A 54 -3.17 -43.60 -16.28
C MET A 54 -3.99 -43.70 -14.99
N THR A 55 -3.38 -43.26 -13.90
CA THR A 55 -4.06 -42.89 -12.67
C THR A 55 -4.32 -41.40 -12.83
N GLU A 56 -5.57 -41.00 -12.97
CA GLU A 56 -5.96 -39.61 -12.75
C GLU A 56 -5.55 -39.26 -11.32
N VAL A 57 -4.36 -38.71 -11.18
CA VAL A 57 -3.95 -38.01 -9.97
C VAL A 57 -4.85 -36.79 -9.93
N LEU A 58 -6.02 -36.95 -9.30
CA LEU A 58 -6.79 -35.85 -8.74
C LEU A 58 -5.76 -34.99 -8.02
N ALA A 59 -5.45 -33.83 -8.59
CA ALA A 59 -4.51 -32.87 -8.03
C ALA A 59 -5.07 -32.38 -6.68
N ASN A 60 -4.87 -33.18 -5.64
CA ASN A 60 -5.02 -32.80 -4.25
C ASN A 60 -3.83 -31.90 -3.92
N GLY A 61 -3.92 -30.62 -4.28
CA GLY A 61 -2.83 -29.69 -4.00
C GLY A 61 -3.02 -28.33 -4.64
N MET A 62 -3.79 -27.49 -3.96
CA MET A 62 -4.02 -26.07 -4.20
C MET A 62 -5.03 -25.72 -5.31
N PRO A 63 -6.12 -24.99 -4.98
CA PRO A 63 -7.00 -24.40 -6.00
C PRO A 63 -6.20 -23.45 -6.89
N PRO A 64 -6.68 -23.13 -8.12
CA PRO A 64 -5.98 -22.23 -9.02
C PRO A 64 -5.72 -20.90 -8.31
N ILE A 65 -4.44 -20.63 -8.12
CA ILE A 65 -3.85 -19.50 -7.40
C ILE A 65 -4.24 -18.21 -8.14
N VAL A 66 -5.42 -17.67 -7.85
CA VAL A 66 -5.80 -16.32 -8.31
C VAL A 66 -5.92 -15.37 -7.12
N VAL A 67 -6.35 -15.87 -5.96
CA VAL A 67 -6.44 -15.10 -4.72
C VAL A 67 -6.17 -16.01 -3.51
N THR A 68 -5.16 -15.68 -2.72
CA THR A 68 -4.87 -16.25 -1.40
C THR A 68 -6.00 -15.96 -0.42
N GLY A 69 -6.34 -16.95 0.41
CA GLY A 69 -7.30 -16.76 1.50
C GLY A 69 -6.67 -15.95 2.64
N ASN A 70 -7.38 -14.93 3.12
CA ASN A 70 -6.98 -14.23 4.33
C ASN A 70 -7.21 -15.10 5.59
N LEU A 71 -6.33 -14.96 6.58
CA LEU A 71 -6.44 -15.62 7.88
C LEU A 71 -7.62 -15.06 8.72
N ASP A 72 -8.02 -13.82 8.47
CA ASP A 72 -9.13 -13.16 9.15
C ASP A 72 -10.46 -13.44 8.43
N PRO A 73 -11.45 -14.08 9.09
CA PRO A 73 -12.76 -14.36 8.52
C PRO A 73 -13.54 -13.11 8.07
N GLU A 74 -13.39 -11.97 8.77
CA GLU A 74 -14.11 -10.73 8.43
C GLU A 74 -13.56 -10.13 7.13
N GLU A 75 -12.23 -10.06 7.00
CA GLU A 75 -11.57 -9.61 5.77
C GLU A 75 -11.86 -10.56 4.60
N SER A 76 -11.84 -11.88 4.82
CA SER A 76 -12.18 -12.85 3.77
C SER A 76 -13.60 -12.66 3.24
N ALA A 77 -14.57 -12.35 4.12
CA ALA A 77 -15.93 -12.06 3.71
C ALA A 77 -16.08 -10.75 2.91
N LEU A 78 -15.25 -9.73 3.22
CA LEU A 78 -15.19 -8.50 2.44
C LEU A 78 -14.53 -8.73 1.08
N GLU A 79 -13.41 -9.45 1.04
CA GLU A 79 -12.73 -9.82 -0.20
C GLU A 79 -13.64 -10.63 -1.13
N ALA A 80 -14.40 -11.58 -0.59
CA ALA A 80 -15.35 -12.36 -1.37
C ALA A 80 -16.46 -11.51 -2.01
N LYS A 81 -16.89 -10.43 -1.33
CA LYS A 81 -17.86 -9.46 -1.89
C LYS A 81 -17.22 -8.56 -2.95
N GLU A 82 -15.94 -8.23 -2.76
CA GLU A 82 -15.20 -7.28 -3.60
C GLU A 82 -14.46 -7.95 -4.76
N ILE A 83 -14.37 -9.27 -4.79
CA ILE A 83 -13.53 -10.05 -5.72
C ILE A 83 -13.70 -9.63 -7.18
N ASN A 84 -14.94 -9.45 -7.65
CA ASN A 84 -15.22 -9.07 -9.04
C ASN A 84 -14.67 -7.66 -9.36
N LYS A 85 -14.83 -6.72 -8.43
CA LYS A 85 -14.30 -5.36 -8.58
C LYS A 85 -12.78 -5.34 -8.47
N TYR A 86 -12.23 -6.16 -7.58
CA TYR A 86 -10.80 -6.29 -7.39
C TYR A 86 -10.12 -6.84 -8.66
N LEU A 87 -10.69 -7.88 -9.28
CA LEU A 87 -10.19 -8.42 -10.55
C LEU A 87 -10.22 -7.37 -11.67
N LEU A 88 -11.30 -6.58 -11.75
CA LEU A 88 -11.38 -5.46 -12.69
C LEU A 88 -10.30 -4.41 -12.41
N ALA A 89 -10.15 -3.98 -11.15
CA ALA A 89 -9.15 -2.99 -10.76
C ALA A 89 -7.72 -3.49 -11.05
N LYS A 90 -7.43 -4.76 -10.76
CA LYS A 90 -6.15 -5.39 -11.08
C LYS A 90 -5.89 -5.38 -12.58
N SER A 91 -6.89 -5.69 -13.41
CA SER A 91 -6.75 -5.63 -14.87
C SER A 91 -6.40 -4.21 -15.37
N PHE A 92 -6.99 -3.16 -14.77
CA PHE A 92 -6.61 -1.78 -15.09
C PHE A 92 -5.19 -1.45 -14.64
N PHE A 93 -4.78 -1.96 -13.47
CA PHE A 93 -3.41 -1.78 -12.97
C PHE A 93 -2.38 -2.43 -13.90
N ASP A 94 -2.63 -3.68 -14.30
CA ASP A 94 -1.76 -4.44 -15.21
C ASP A 94 -1.63 -3.70 -16.58
N CYS A 95 -2.69 -3.03 -17.04
CA CYS A 95 -2.69 -2.18 -18.24
C CYS A 95 -2.08 -0.76 -18.03
N ARG A 96 -1.53 -0.45 -16.85
CA ARG A 96 -1.00 0.88 -16.48
C ARG A 96 -2.04 2.02 -16.52
N GLU A 97 -3.32 1.69 -16.40
CA GLU A 97 -4.43 2.64 -16.28
C GLU A 97 -4.72 2.92 -14.79
N PHE A 98 -3.75 3.56 -14.13
CA PHE A 98 -3.75 3.70 -12.66
C PHE A 98 -4.93 4.51 -12.11
N ASP A 99 -5.34 5.60 -12.76
CA ASP A 99 -6.49 6.39 -12.29
C ASP A 99 -7.80 5.63 -12.37
N ARG A 100 -7.99 4.80 -13.41
CA ARG A 100 -9.16 3.94 -13.55
C ARG A 100 -9.17 2.85 -12.48
N CYS A 101 -8.01 2.26 -12.18
CA CYS A 101 -7.84 1.30 -11.09
C CYS A 101 -8.26 1.92 -9.74
N ALA A 102 -7.71 3.10 -9.40
CA ALA A 102 -8.03 3.80 -8.16
C ALA A 102 -9.53 4.14 -8.08
N ALA A 103 -10.14 4.60 -9.18
CA ALA A 103 -11.54 5.00 -9.22
C ALA A 103 -12.54 3.85 -8.96
N VAL A 104 -12.15 2.58 -9.12
CA VAL A 104 -13.03 1.42 -8.82
C VAL A 104 -13.44 1.39 -7.34
N PHE A 105 -12.52 1.76 -6.44
CA PHE A 105 -12.74 1.72 -4.98
C PHE A 105 -12.73 3.11 -4.34
N LEU A 106 -11.96 4.06 -4.89
CA LEU A 106 -11.81 5.41 -4.39
C LEU A 106 -12.08 6.44 -5.52
N PRO A 107 -13.35 6.70 -5.85
CA PRO A 107 -13.71 7.78 -6.77
C PRO A 107 -13.24 9.14 -6.26
N GLU A 108 -12.88 10.05 -7.16
CA GLU A 108 -12.33 11.38 -6.81
C GLU A 108 -13.28 12.24 -5.97
N THR A 109 -14.59 12.02 -6.09
CA THR A 109 -15.61 12.66 -5.25
C THR A 109 -15.48 12.30 -3.77
N MET A 110 -15.03 11.08 -3.45
CA MET A 110 -14.82 10.63 -2.07
C MET A 110 -13.51 11.15 -1.50
N LEU A 111 -12.45 11.19 -2.31
CA LEU A 111 -11.14 11.75 -1.92
C LEU A 111 -11.24 13.26 -1.70
N SER A 112 -12.01 13.97 -2.53
CA SER A 112 -12.28 15.40 -2.37
C SER A 112 -13.01 15.69 -1.06
N GLY A 113 -13.98 14.85 -0.66
CA GLY A 113 -14.66 14.99 0.63
C GLY A 113 -13.74 14.88 1.85
N ILE A 114 -12.65 14.12 1.74
CA ILE A 114 -11.63 13.97 2.79
C ILE A 114 -10.67 15.17 2.82
N LEU A 115 -10.41 15.79 1.67
CA LEU A 115 -9.58 17.00 1.57
C LEU A 115 -10.34 18.28 1.96
N SER A 116 -11.66 18.32 1.72
CA SER A 116 -12.53 19.48 1.95
C SER A 116 -12.96 19.69 3.41
N THR A 117 -12.41 18.96 4.38
CA THR A 117 -12.57 19.33 5.81
C THR A 117 -11.68 20.53 6.17
N GLU A 118 -11.87 21.63 5.45
CA GLU A 118 -11.56 23.01 5.82
C GLU A 118 -12.93 23.73 5.97
N PRO A 119 -13.06 24.69 6.90
CA PRO A 119 -14.34 25.08 7.45
C PRO A 119 -15.28 25.69 6.40
N LEU A 120 -16.55 25.29 6.46
CA LEU A 120 -17.67 25.99 5.85
C LEU A 120 -17.75 27.41 6.41
N ASN A 121 -16.99 28.33 5.82
CA ASN A 121 -17.27 29.76 5.89
C ASN A 121 -16.50 30.53 4.80
N ALA A 122 -17.01 30.44 3.58
CA ALA A 122 -16.81 31.46 2.56
C ALA A 122 -17.99 31.48 1.59
N SER A 123 -19.21 31.52 2.13
CA SER A 123 -20.23 32.32 1.48
C SER A 123 -19.80 33.77 1.64
N GLN A 124 -19.39 34.41 0.55
CA GLN A 124 -19.89 35.73 0.17
C GLN A 124 -19.11 36.30 -1.01
N SER A 125 -19.87 36.75 -2.00
CA SER A 125 -19.72 38.09 -2.51
C SER A 125 -21.07 38.82 -2.35
N PRO A 126 -21.15 40.16 -2.31
CA PRO A 126 -20.08 41.15 -2.19
C PRO A 126 -20.35 42.24 -1.11
N GLU A 127 -19.41 43.19 -1.00
CA GLU A 127 -19.56 44.58 -0.54
C GLU A 127 -19.28 45.00 0.93
N THR A 128 -18.12 45.67 1.07
CA THR A 128 -17.89 46.95 1.77
C THR A 128 -17.76 47.02 3.30
N SER A 129 -16.71 47.77 3.67
CA SER A 129 -16.59 48.73 4.78
C SER A 129 -15.69 48.37 5.98
N LYS A 130 -14.89 49.38 6.34
CA LYS A 130 -13.82 49.44 7.33
C LYS A 130 -14.34 49.28 8.77
N GLY A 131 -13.57 48.62 9.63
CA GLY A 131 -13.74 48.71 11.08
C GLY A 131 -12.59 48.08 11.87
N LYS A 132 -11.98 48.86 12.75
CA LYS A 132 -10.77 48.58 13.55
C LYS A 132 -11.20 48.15 14.95
N GLY A 133 -10.69 47.04 15.49
CA GLY A 133 -11.02 46.59 16.86
C GLY A 133 -10.17 45.40 17.32
N LYS A 134 -9.82 45.38 18.60
CA LYS A 134 -8.68 44.69 19.22
C LYS A 134 -9.21 43.65 20.22
N ALA A 135 -8.78 42.38 20.13
CA ALA A 135 -8.64 41.45 21.27
C ALA A 135 -8.17 40.07 20.77
N ARG A 136 -6.97 39.65 21.18
CA ARG A 136 -6.40 38.32 20.93
C ARG A 136 -6.53 37.53 22.23
N GLN A 137 -7.49 36.62 22.31
CA GLN A 137 -7.53 35.57 23.35
C GLN A 137 -7.14 34.26 22.68
N SER A 138 -6.05 33.69 23.17
CA SER A 138 -5.52 32.38 22.79
C SER A 138 -6.23 31.29 23.58
N THR A 139 -7.01 30.47 22.87
CA THR A 139 -7.51 29.17 23.33
C THR A 139 -6.93 28.07 22.44
N PRO A 140 -6.70 26.87 23.00
CA PRO A 140 -5.81 25.88 22.41
C PRO A 140 -6.42 25.22 21.18
N ILE A 141 -5.58 24.96 20.18
CA ILE A 141 -5.91 24.26 18.93
C ILE A 141 -6.16 22.79 19.29
N SER A 142 -7.40 22.42 19.55
CA SER A 142 -7.85 21.03 19.44
C SER A 142 -8.17 20.76 17.97
N ARG A 143 -7.36 19.90 17.32
CA ARG A 143 -7.64 19.39 15.97
C ARG A 143 -9.04 18.76 15.96
N PRO A 144 -9.94 19.15 15.04
CA PRO A 144 -11.26 18.51 14.95
C PRO A 144 -11.10 17.06 14.45
N PRO A 145 -11.96 16.13 14.90
CA PRO A 145 -11.89 14.74 14.47
C PRO A 145 -12.31 14.62 12.99
N LEU A 146 -11.49 13.92 12.20
CA LEU A 146 -11.72 13.57 10.79
C LEU A 146 -12.90 12.58 10.66
N SER A 147 -14.13 13.02 10.89
CA SER A 147 -15.31 12.15 10.93
C SER A 147 -16.01 11.97 9.58
N ALA A 148 -15.26 11.82 8.49
CA ALA A 148 -15.81 11.23 7.27
C ALA A 148 -15.64 9.72 7.40
N LYS A 149 -16.73 8.99 7.70
CA LYS A 149 -16.69 7.51 7.85
C LYS A 149 -16.01 6.92 6.62
N LEU A 150 -14.83 6.33 6.81
CA LEU A 150 -14.09 5.71 5.73
C LEU A 150 -14.91 4.56 5.14
N PRO A 151 -14.88 4.35 3.82
CA PRO A 151 -15.58 3.24 3.21
C PRO A 151 -15.06 1.92 3.79
N ARG A 152 -15.97 1.04 4.18
CA ARG A 152 -15.64 -0.32 4.65
C ARG A 152 -15.19 -1.15 3.45
N LEU A 153 -13.90 -1.08 3.15
CA LEU A 153 -13.21 -1.83 2.10
C LEU A 153 -12.31 -2.88 2.74
N SER A 154 -12.05 -3.98 2.01
CA SER A 154 -10.97 -4.89 2.42
C SER A 154 -9.62 -4.19 2.37
N GLN A 155 -8.70 -4.55 3.26
CA GLN A 155 -7.32 -4.05 3.26
C GLN A 155 -6.61 -4.27 1.93
N LYS A 156 -6.90 -5.39 1.25
CA LYS A 156 -6.30 -5.71 -0.06
C LYS A 156 -6.78 -4.77 -1.16
N SER A 157 -8.10 -4.57 -1.27
CA SER A 157 -8.70 -3.62 -2.22
C SER A 157 -8.25 -2.19 -1.94
N LEU A 158 -8.18 -1.83 -0.66
CA LEU A 158 -7.73 -0.51 -0.22
C LEU A 158 -6.27 -0.26 -0.59
N PHE A 159 -5.39 -1.23 -0.31
CA PHE A 159 -3.98 -1.16 -0.68
C PHE A 159 -3.83 -0.96 -2.19
N LEU A 160 -4.52 -1.78 -3.01
CA LEU A 160 -4.44 -1.68 -4.46
C LEU A 160 -4.90 -0.30 -4.97
N ALA A 161 -6.00 0.24 -4.43
CA ALA A 161 -6.52 1.53 -4.86
C ALA A 161 -5.60 2.70 -4.48
N LEU A 162 -5.06 2.70 -3.25
CA LEU A 162 -4.13 3.74 -2.80
C LEU A 162 -2.78 3.62 -3.53
N TYR A 163 -2.30 2.40 -3.75
CA TYR A 163 -1.07 2.16 -4.52
C TYR A 163 -1.24 2.58 -5.98
N ALA A 164 -2.40 2.33 -6.60
CA ALA A 164 -2.71 2.85 -7.93
C ALA A 164 -2.70 4.38 -7.95
N LYS A 165 -3.27 5.04 -6.94
CA LYS A 165 -3.25 6.51 -6.86
C LYS A 165 -1.83 7.07 -6.64
N PHE A 166 -1.00 6.35 -5.90
CA PHE A 166 0.43 6.66 -5.76
C PHE A 166 1.14 6.57 -7.11
N MET A 167 0.95 5.46 -7.83
CA MET A 167 1.56 5.22 -9.15
C MET A 167 1.07 6.20 -10.22
N SER A 168 -0.21 6.61 -10.20
CA SER A 168 -0.69 7.64 -11.12
C SER A 168 -0.04 8.99 -10.85
N GLY A 169 0.16 9.32 -9.58
CA GLY A 169 0.87 10.53 -9.17
C GLY A 169 2.36 10.52 -9.55
N GLU A 170 3.05 9.38 -9.41
CA GLU A 170 4.43 9.24 -9.86
C GLU A 170 4.53 9.35 -11.39
N LYS A 171 3.59 8.72 -12.11
CA LYS A 171 3.52 8.82 -13.57
C LYS A 171 3.32 10.26 -14.05
N THR A 172 2.37 10.99 -13.48
CA THR A 172 2.15 12.41 -13.83
C THR A 172 3.35 13.27 -13.49
N LYS A 173 4.03 13.00 -12.37
CA LYS A 173 5.27 13.68 -12.00
C LYS A 173 6.38 13.45 -13.03
N ASP A 174 6.53 12.22 -13.51
CA ASP A 174 7.52 11.88 -14.53
C ASP A 174 7.17 12.54 -15.88
N GLU A 175 5.89 12.50 -16.29
CA GLU A 175 5.38 13.19 -17.50
C GLU A 175 5.59 14.71 -17.44
N ASP A 176 5.25 15.35 -16.32
CA ASP A 176 5.46 16.78 -16.10
C ASP A 176 6.95 17.14 -16.14
N THR A 177 7.83 16.24 -15.69
CA THR A 177 9.29 16.45 -15.71
C THR A 177 9.85 16.33 -17.14
N GLU A 178 9.37 15.36 -17.92
CA GLU A 178 9.75 15.17 -19.33
C GLU A 178 9.27 16.32 -20.22
N MET A 179 8.09 16.89 -19.95
CA MET A 179 7.55 18.02 -20.72
C MET A 179 8.30 19.34 -20.49
N VAL A 180 9.15 19.42 -19.46
CA VAL A 180 9.91 20.62 -19.14
C VAL A 180 11.31 20.57 -19.76
N MET A 181 11.43 21.12 -20.98
CA MET A 181 12.70 21.26 -21.74
C MET A 181 13.77 22.18 -21.09
N GLY A 182 13.55 22.69 -19.87
CA GLY A 182 14.41 23.69 -19.22
C GLY A 182 15.24 23.11 -18.07
N PRO A 183 16.56 23.35 -17.99
CA PRO A 183 17.45 22.79 -16.95
C PRO A 183 17.20 23.27 -15.51
N HIS A 184 16.26 24.20 -15.28
CA HIS A 184 16.04 24.84 -13.98
C HIS A 184 14.73 24.49 -13.27
N ASP A 185 13.84 23.70 -13.87
CA ASP A 185 12.49 23.48 -13.32
C ASP A 185 12.14 22.00 -13.06
N SER A 186 13.08 21.08 -13.34
CA SER A 186 12.97 19.64 -13.05
C SER A 186 12.86 19.29 -11.56
N GLY A 187 13.08 20.26 -10.66
CA GLY A 187 13.10 20.05 -9.20
C GLY A 187 11.81 20.41 -8.46
N LYS A 188 10.77 20.90 -9.14
CA LYS A 188 9.53 21.41 -8.49
C LYS A 188 8.29 20.53 -8.67
N THR A 189 8.34 19.52 -9.52
CA THR A 189 7.23 18.59 -9.73
C THR A 189 7.16 17.63 -8.54
N ILE A 190 6.34 17.98 -7.55
CA ILE A 190 5.95 17.06 -6.47
C ILE A 190 4.65 16.37 -6.83
N ASN A 191 4.54 15.10 -6.46
CA ASN A 191 3.34 14.31 -6.67
C ASN A 191 2.19 14.85 -5.79
N LYS A 192 1.16 15.38 -6.46
CA LYS A 192 -0.03 15.99 -5.82
C LYS A 192 -0.87 14.98 -5.02
N ASN A 193 -0.76 13.69 -5.33
CA ASN A 193 -1.55 12.64 -4.70
C ASN A 193 -0.98 12.18 -3.34
N LEU A 194 0.29 12.50 -3.02
CA LEU A 194 0.93 12.07 -1.77
C LEU A 194 0.16 12.56 -0.54
N VAL A 195 -0.18 13.85 -0.50
CA VAL A 195 -0.91 14.46 0.61
C VAL A 195 -2.28 13.80 0.82
N THR A 196 -2.98 13.48 -0.27
CA THR A 196 -4.28 12.82 -0.23
C THR A 196 -4.18 11.42 0.35
N ILE A 197 -3.17 10.65 -0.08
CA ILE A 197 -2.93 9.28 0.41
C ILE A 197 -2.48 9.32 1.87
N SER A 198 -1.58 10.23 2.23
CA SER A 198 -1.08 10.44 3.60
C SER A 198 -2.23 10.73 4.57
N ARG A 199 -3.12 11.68 4.23
CA ARG A 199 -4.31 12.00 5.04
C ARG A 199 -5.29 10.84 5.16
N TYR A 200 -5.51 10.10 4.06
CA TYR A 200 -6.40 8.94 4.08
C TYR A 200 -5.86 7.85 5.02
N LEU A 201 -4.57 7.53 4.91
CA LEU A 201 -3.91 6.54 5.74
C LEU A 201 -3.86 6.99 7.19
N GLU A 202 -3.58 8.26 7.46
CA GLU A 202 -3.61 8.82 8.82
C GLU A 202 -5.01 8.67 9.45
N ALA A 203 -6.08 9.01 8.72
CA ALA A 203 -7.45 8.82 9.19
C ALA A 203 -7.77 7.33 9.45
N TRP A 204 -7.33 6.45 8.56
CA TRP A 204 -7.53 5.00 8.69
C TRP A 204 -6.81 4.43 9.91
N PHE A 205 -5.56 4.87 10.15
CA PHE A 205 -4.80 4.47 11.33
C PHE A 205 -5.39 5.06 12.60
N GLN A 206 -5.81 6.32 12.62
CA GLN A 206 -6.44 6.94 13.80
C GLN A 206 -7.72 6.22 14.23
N GLU A 207 -8.54 5.76 13.28
CA GLU A 207 -9.77 5.01 13.57
C GLU A 207 -9.49 3.63 14.18
N ARG A 208 -8.33 3.02 13.87
CA ARG A 208 -7.98 1.64 14.25
C ARG A 208 -6.83 1.52 15.25
N THR A 209 -6.23 2.63 15.67
CA THR A 209 -5.15 2.64 16.65
C THR A 209 -5.74 2.50 18.05
N THR A 210 -5.40 1.41 18.73
CA THR A 210 -5.71 1.24 20.16
C THR A 210 -4.74 2.09 21.00
N GLU A 211 -5.06 2.39 22.25
CA GLU A 211 -4.22 3.14 23.20
C GLU A 211 -2.78 2.57 23.35
N THR A 212 -2.55 1.31 22.94
CA THR A 212 -1.25 0.63 22.93
C THR A 212 -0.43 0.83 21.66
N GLY A 213 -0.92 1.60 20.67
CA GLY A 213 -0.24 1.82 19.40
C GLY A 213 -0.35 0.65 18.40
N GLU A 214 -1.02 -0.43 18.77
CA GLU A 214 -1.33 -1.55 17.89
C GLU A 214 -2.62 -1.28 17.08
N VAL A 215 -2.61 -1.72 15.83
CA VAL A 215 -3.69 -1.56 14.84
C VAL A 215 -4.23 -2.97 14.68
N MET A 216 -5.39 -3.22 15.27
CA MET A 216 -5.99 -4.55 15.22
C MET A 216 -6.32 -4.95 13.78
N GLY A 217 -5.94 -6.17 13.42
CA GLY A 217 -6.22 -6.76 12.11
C GLY A 217 -5.32 -6.29 10.96
N SER A 218 -4.27 -5.49 11.22
CA SER A 218 -3.40 -5.02 10.14
C SER A 218 -2.51 -6.12 9.57
N GLN A 219 -2.49 -6.24 8.24
CA GLN A 219 -1.67 -7.21 7.51
C GLN A 219 -0.24 -6.72 7.17
N GLY A 220 0.14 -5.50 7.58
CA GLY A 220 1.47 -4.92 7.34
C GLY A 220 1.65 -4.23 5.98
N TRP A 221 0.74 -4.44 5.02
CA TRP A 221 0.83 -3.84 3.69
C TRP A 221 0.49 -2.34 3.68
N LEU A 222 -0.47 -1.91 4.49
CA LEU A 222 -0.85 -0.50 4.58
C LEU A 222 0.22 0.31 5.30
N GLU A 223 0.87 -0.24 6.32
CA GLU A 223 2.03 0.36 6.97
C GLU A 223 3.20 0.52 5.99
N TYR A 224 3.43 -0.47 5.13
CA TYR A 224 4.44 -0.37 4.07
C TYR A 224 4.13 0.78 3.10
N LEU A 225 2.89 0.88 2.62
CA LEU A 225 2.47 1.98 1.74
C LEU A 225 2.60 3.35 2.43
N TYR A 226 2.23 3.43 3.70
CA TYR A 226 2.35 4.67 4.45
C TYR A 226 3.81 5.08 4.67
N GLY A 227 4.67 4.12 5.03
CA GLY A 227 6.11 4.33 5.15
C GLY A 227 6.74 4.83 3.83
N MET A 228 6.36 4.25 2.69
CA MET A 228 6.81 4.73 1.37
C MET A 228 6.37 6.18 1.10
N VAL A 229 5.12 6.53 1.40
CA VAL A 229 4.61 7.89 1.18
C VAL A 229 5.34 8.89 2.08
N LEU A 230 5.53 8.57 3.36
CA LEU A 230 6.25 9.43 4.30
C LEU A 230 7.74 9.59 3.96
N ALA A 231 8.38 8.54 3.44
CA ALA A 231 9.73 8.61 2.93
C ALA A 231 9.84 9.63 1.78
N LYS A 232 8.84 9.68 0.89
CA LYS A 232 8.76 10.70 -0.18
C LYS A 232 8.42 12.10 0.35
N GLU A 233 7.68 12.20 1.45
CA GLU A 233 7.38 13.46 2.16
C GLU A 233 8.55 13.97 3.04
N LYS A 234 9.70 13.28 3.04
CA LYS A 234 10.91 13.58 3.85
C LYS A 234 10.72 13.44 5.36
N ASN A 235 9.74 12.65 5.80
CA ASN A 235 9.57 12.30 7.21
C ASN A 235 10.21 10.93 7.48
N GLU A 236 11.54 10.89 7.57
CA GLU A 236 12.32 9.65 7.62
C GLU A 236 12.12 8.85 8.92
N GLU A 237 11.98 9.55 10.06
CA GLU A 237 11.84 8.90 11.38
C GLU A 237 10.53 8.10 11.48
N GLU A 238 9.41 8.73 11.11
CA GLU A 238 8.10 8.08 11.16
C GLU A 238 7.98 7.01 10.06
N ALA A 239 8.55 7.25 8.88
CA ALA A 239 8.63 6.26 7.81
C ALA A 239 9.36 5.00 8.30
N MET A 240 10.53 5.14 8.95
CA MET A 240 11.29 4.02 9.51
C MET A 240 10.48 3.25 10.54
N ARG A 241 9.79 3.94 11.46
CA ARG A 241 8.96 3.31 12.50
C ARG A 241 7.86 2.43 11.91
N LEU A 242 7.19 2.92 10.86
CA LEU A 242 6.11 2.20 10.18
C LEU A 242 6.62 1.03 9.32
N LEU A 243 7.76 1.19 8.64
CA LEU A 243 8.39 0.12 7.88
C LEU A 243 8.85 -1.01 8.80
N ILE A 244 9.47 -0.70 9.95
CA ILE A 244 9.82 -1.70 10.97
C ILE A 244 8.58 -2.48 11.40
N ARG A 245 7.47 -1.79 11.67
CA ARG A 245 6.22 -2.43 12.04
C ARG A 245 5.68 -3.34 10.92
N SER A 246 5.74 -2.89 9.67
CA SER A 246 5.36 -3.70 8.50
C SER A 246 6.18 -4.99 8.42
N VAL A 247 7.50 -4.91 8.62
CA VAL A 247 8.40 -6.08 8.62
C VAL A 247 8.04 -7.09 9.71
N HIS A 248 7.69 -6.63 10.91
CA HIS A 248 7.29 -7.52 12.01
C HIS A 248 6.00 -8.28 11.69
N LEU A 249 5.08 -7.65 10.95
CA LEU A 249 3.83 -8.29 10.51
C LEU A 249 4.05 -9.21 9.30
N TYR A 250 4.88 -8.77 8.35
CA TYR A 250 5.13 -9.51 7.13
C TYR A 250 6.60 -9.35 6.66
N PRO A 251 7.49 -10.28 7.05
CA PRO A 251 8.91 -10.16 6.79
C PRO A 251 9.30 -10.44 5.33
N MET A 252 8.46 -11.13 4.58
CA MET A 252 8.76 -11.58 3.21
C MET A 252 8.56 -10.49 2.14
N ASN A 253 8.12 -9.28 2.51
CA ASN A 253 8.06 -8.16 1.58
C ASN A 253 9.44 -7.52 1.43
N TRP A 254 10.19 -7.95 0.41
CA TRP A 254 11.51 -7.40 0.09
C TRP A 254 11.53 -5.88 -0.10
N GLY A 255 10.48 -5.31 -0.71
CA GLY A 255 10.38 -3.87 -0.93
C GLY A 255 10.44 -3.05 0.37
N CYS A 256 9.93 -3.58 1.47
CA CYS A 256 10.00 -2.91 2.77
C CYS A 256 11.45 -2.78 3.26
N TRP A 257 12.23 -3.86 3.14
CA TRP A 257 13.65 -3.85 3.46
C TRP A 257 14.45 -2.91 2.56
N LEU A 258 14.15 -2.89 1.25
CA LEU A 258 14.80 -1.98 0.32
C LEU A 258 14.58 -0.51 0.71
N GLU A 259 13.34 -0.14 1.02
CA GLU A 259 13.01 1.23 1.45
C GLU A 259 13.65 1.57 2.81
N MET A 260 13.73 0.61 3.74
CA MET A 260 14.49 0.83 4.98
C MET A 260 15.97 1.09 4.71
N THR A 261 16.59 0.36 3.77
CA THR A 261 18.00 0.58 3.43
C THR A 261 18.26 1.92 2.74
N SER A 262 17.27 2.47 2.03
CA SER A 262 17.40 3.80 1.41
C SER A 262 17.31 4.93 2.43
N LEU A 263 16.54 4.73 3.52
CA LEU A 263 16.38 5.66 4.63
C LEU A 263 17.54 5.62 5.63
N ILE A 264 18.23 4.48 5.74
CA ILE A 264 19.45 4.40 6.55
C ILE A 264 20.55 5.11 5.76
N SER A 265 20.71 6.41 6.03
CA SER A 265 21.92 7.13 5.64
C SER A 265 23.12 6.38 6.23
N ARG A 266 24.18 6.20 5.42
CA ARG A 266 25.45 5.72 5.95
C ARG A 266 25.82 6.67 7.08
N VAL A 267 25.81 6.17 8.31
CA VAL A 267 26.48 6.83 9.42
C VAL A 267 27.94 6.89 8.98
N GLU A 268 28.37 8.06 8.52
CA GLU A 268 29.79 8.36 8.37
C GLU A 268 30.38 8.28 9.78
N ASP A 269 31.33 7.34 9.97
CA ASP A 269 32.17 7.24 11.16
C ASP A 269 33.01 8.52 11.37
#